data_AF-A0A061NRU3-F1
#
_entry.id   AF-A0A061NRU3-F1
#
_cell.length_a   1.000
_cell.length_b   1.000
_cell.length_c   1.000
_cell.angle_alpha   90.00
_cell.angle_beta   90.00
_cell.angle_gamma   90.00
#
_symmetry.space_group_name_H-M   'P 1'
#
loop_
_entity.id
_entity.type
_entity.pdbx_description
1 polymer ?
#
loop_
_entity_poly.entity_id
_entity_poly.type
_entity_poly.pdbx_seq_one_letter_code
_entity_poly.pdbx_strand_id
1 'polypeptide(L)'
;MKFSLIVLMSLLAVGCSSTSNSGGSEAQERLDETAFTMTIPEHNDYDLLSIYIEESEGLEILYMSYGIATSDTPSTELEDLAEEEGIELATETIYGTYEGDTIIDLQVFNQDVQMSDESDRIEHTIADHTVYESTTNPRGSYQWTLNGYSYLVTFFDESHTEDEQEEFIRKIITENEG
;
A
#
# COMPACT_ATOMS: atom_id res chain seq x y z
N MET A 1 26.90 -42.70 -37.35
CA MET A 1 27.31 -43.46 -36.14
C MET A 1 28.13 -42.49 -35.28
N LYS A 2 27.80 -42.14 -34.04
CA LYS A 2 26.83 -42.64 -33.07
C LYS A 2 26.19 -41.45 -32.36
N PHE A 3 24.87 -41.52 -32.15
CA PHE A 3 24.15 -40.74 -31.15
C PHE A 3 24.60 -41.24 -29.77
N SER A 4 24.95 -40.33 -28.87
CA SER A 4 24.99 -40.62 -27.42
C SER A 4 23.85 -39.88 -26.76
N LEU A 5 22.78 -40.64 -26.57
CA LEU A 5 21.63 -40.41 -25.72
C LEU A 5 21.97 -40.85 -24.30
N ILE A 6 21.89 -39.94 -23.32
CA ILE A 6 21.57 -40.18 -21.89
C ILE A 6 20.91 -38.86 -21.46
N VAL A 7 19.58 -38.67 -21.42
CA VAL A 7 18.53 -39.26 -20.55
C VAL A 7 18.83 -39.08 -19.06
N LEU A 8 18.18 -38.03 -18.52
CA LEU A 8 17.45 -38.02 -17.25
C LEU A 8 18.28 -37.97 -15.95
N MET A 9 18.22 -36.79 -15.31
CA MET A 9 17.78 -36.75 -13.91
C MET A 9 17.00 -35.47 -13.64
N SER A 10 15.68 -35.65 -13.60
CA SER A 10 14.71 -34.79 -12.93
C SER A 10 15.00 -34.82 -11.42
N LEU A 11 15.15 -33.64 -10.81
CA LEU A 11 15.02 -33.29 -9.37
C LEU A 11 15.57 -31.85 -9.28
N LEU A 12 14.76 -30.80 -9.27
CA LEU A 12 13.90 -30.45 -8.14
C LEU A 12 12.59 -29.83 -8.63
N ALA A 13 11.51 -30.57 -8.43
CA ALA A 13 10.20 -29.97 -8.20
C ALA A 13 10.03 -29.87 -6.68
N VAL A 14 10.13 -28.66 -6.15
CA VAL A 14 9.44 -28.13 -4.95
C VAL A 14 9.36 -26.63 -5.27
N GLY A 15 8.23 -26.06 -5.70
CA GLY A 15 6.97 -26.09 -4.97
C GLY A 15 6.93 -24.90 -4.01
N CYS A 16 6.91 -23.68 -4.55
CA CYS A 16 6.25 -22.54 -3.95
C CYS A 16 5.55 -21.80 -5.09
N SER A 17 4.33 -22.23 -5.39
CA SER A 17 3.33 -21.33 -5.92
C SER A 17 3.03 -20.31 -4.82
N SER A 18 3.79 -19.22 -4.77
CA SER A 18 3.33 -18.00 -4.11
C SER A 18 2.66 -17.17 -5.19
N THR A 19 1.34 -17.24 -5.22
CA THR A 19 0.50 -16.17 -5.75
C THR A 19 0.82 -14.94 -4.90
N SER A 20 1.77 -14.10 -5.31
CA SER A 20 2.16 -12.85 -4.64
C SER A 20 3.31 -12.22 -5.44
N ASN A 21 3.30 -10.90 -5.62
CA ASN A 21 4.31 -10.03 -6.26
C ASN A 21 4.26 -9.66 -7.75
N SER A 22 3.37 -10.17 -8.62
CA SER A 22 3.29 -9.59 -9.98
C SER A 22 2.57 -8.23 -10.02
N GLY A 23 1.64 -7.98 -9.09
CA GLY A 23 0.87 -6.74 -9.03
C GLY A 23 1.67 -5.53 -8.54
N GLY A 24 2.52 -5.71 -7.52
CA GLY A 24 3.30 -4.63 -6.92
C GLY A 24 4.30 -3.99 -7.88
N SER A 25 4.95 -4.78 -8.77
CA SER A 25 5.90 -4.23 -9.75
C SER A 25 5.23 -3.39 -10.84
N GLU A 26 4.05 -3.81 -11.32
CA GLU A 26 3.29 -3.05 -12.31
C GLU A 26 2.73 -1.77 -11.68
N ALA A 27 2.23 -1.87 -10.44
CA ALA A 27 1.79 -0.71 -9.67
C ALA A 27 2.94 0.31 -9.48
N GLN A 28 4.16 -0.17 -9.18
CA GLN A 28 5.33 0.70 -9.00
C GLN A 28 5.71 1.42 -10.30
N GLU A 29 5.74 0.71 -11.44
CA GLU A 29 6.05 1.32 -12.74
C GLU A 29 5.08 2.45 -13.08
N ARG A 30 3.79 2.28 -12.77
CA ARG A 30 2.78 3.32 -12.96
C ARG A 30 2.91 4.47 -11.96
N LEU A 31 3.25 4.17 -10.70
CA LEU A 31 3.47 5.19 -9.68
C LEU A 31 4.67 6.09 -10.02
N ASP A 32 5.72 5.52 -10.60
CA ASP A 32 6.93 6.25 -11.05
C ASP A 32 6.64 7.29 -12.16
N GLU A 33 5.49 7.20 -12.83
CA GLU A 33 5.03 8.19 -13.82
C GLU A 33 4.30 9.38 -13.18
N THR A 34 4.06 9.34 -11.86
CA THR A 34 3.32 10.37 -11.10
C THR A 34 4.26 11.34 -10.38
N ALA A 35 3.68 12.30 -9.63
CA ALA A 35 4.44 13.21 -8.78
C ALA A 35 4.87 12.60 -7.43
N PHE A 36 4.37 11.41 -7.08
CA PHE A 36 4.73 10.74 -5.83
C PHE A 36 6.06 10.01 -5.98
N THR A 37 7.04 10.42 -5.16
CA THR A 37 8.35 9.76 -5.12
C THR A 37 8.40 8.79 -3.97
N MET A 38 7.81 7.60 -4.17
CA MET A 38 7.81 6.56 -3.14
C MET A 38 7.86 5.14 -3.72
N THR A 39 8.36 4.22 -2.91
CA THR A 39 8.32 2.79 -3.11
C THR A 39 7.09 2.21 -2.42
N ILE A 40 6.33 1.40 -3.15
CA ILE A 40 5.18 0.66 -2.63
C ILE A 40 5.70 -0.42 -1.65
N PRO A 41 5.31 -0.38 -0.37
CA PRO A 41 5.79 -1.35 0.61
C PRO A 41 5.23 -2.74 0.33
N GLU A 42 6.10 -3.74 0.15
CA GLU A 42 5.61 -5.12 -0.01
C GLU A 42 5.01 -5.64 1.32
N HIS A 43 3.94 -6.43 1.25
CA HIS A 43 3.36 -7.11 2.42
C HIS A 43 3.22 -8.61 2.12
N ASN A 44 3.59 -9.47 3.08
CA ASN A 44 3.51 -10.92 2.87
C ASN A 44 2.18 -11.50 3.34
N ASP A 45 1.52 -10.88 4.31
CA ASP A 45 0.28 -11.38 4.89
C ASP A 45 -1.00 -10.83 4.25
N TYR A 46 -0.88 -9.79 3.41
CA TYR A 46 -1.99 -9.11 2.77
C TYR A 46 -1.68 -8.83 1.30
N ASP A 47 -2.72 -8.87 0.48
CA ASP A 47 -2.64 -8.47 -0.92
C ASP A 47 -2.80 -6.95 -1.04
N LEU A 48 -2.13 -6.36 -2.02
CA LEU A 48 -2.42 -5.00 -2.46
C LEU A 48 -3.79 -5.00 -3.14
N LEU A 49 -4.75 -4.27 -2.58
CA LEU A 49 -6.14 -4.23 -3.05
C LEU A 49 -6.41 -3.06 -3.99
N SER A 50 -5.74 -1.92 -3.82
CA SER A 50 -5.89 -0.76 -4.71
C SER A 50 -4.79 0.27 -4.49
N ILE A 51 -4.49 1.02 -5.57
CA ILE A 51 -3.74 2.27 -5.50
C ILE A 51 -4.42 3.31 -6.39
N TYR A 52 -4.72 4.48 -5.85
CA TYR A 52 -5.26 5.59 -6.63
C TYR A 52 -4.82 6.94 -6.06
N ILE A 53 -4.81 7.97 -6.91
CA ILE A 53 -4.52 9.36 -6.52
C ILE A 53 -5.82 10.15 -6.59
N GLU A 54 -6.17 10.87 -5.53
CA GLU A 54 -7.26 11.85 -5.53
C GLU A 54 -6.70 13.27 -5.51
N GLU A 55 -7.22 14.15 -6.36
CA GLU A 55 -6.93 15.60 -6.30
C GLU A 55 -8.10 16.34 -5.65
N SER A 56 -7.84 17.05 -4.56
CA SER A 56 -8.83 17.86 -3.86
C SER A 56 -8.23 19.19 -3.41
N GLU A 57 -8.78 20.31 -3.89
CA GLU A 57 -8.38 21.67 -3.51
C GLU A 57 -6.86 21.97 -3.64
N GLY A 58 -6.18 21.33 -4.60
CA GLY A 58 -4.74 21.48 -4.83
C GLY A 58 -3.84 20.62 -3.93
N LEU A 59 -4.44 19.70 -3.18
CA LEU A 59 -3.77 18.62 -2.46
C LEU A 59 -3.97 17.33 -3.27
N GLU A 60 -2.87 16.64 -3.58
CA GLU A 60 -2.94 15.27 -4.12
C GLU A 60 -2.71 14.30 -2.98
N ILE A 61 -3.52 13.25 -2.95
CA ILE A 61 -3.44 12.19 -1.95
C ILE A 61 -3.33 10.86 -2.70
N LEU A 62 -2.24 10.15 -2.48
CA LEU A 62 -2.09 8.77 -2.91
C LEU A 62 -2.66 7.85 -1.83
N TYR A 63 -3.65 7.05 -2.20
CA TYR A 63 -4.25 6.03 -1.34
C TYR A 63 -3.72 4.65 -1.76
N MET A 64 -3.35 3.83 -0.78
CA MET A 64 -2.98 2.44 -0.96
C MET A 64 -3.68 1.59 0.08
N SER A 65 -4.47 0.61 -0.37
CA SER A 65 -5.16 -0.32 0.52
C SER A 65 -4.56 -1.72 0.41
N TYR A 66 -4.30 -2.34 1.55
CA TYR A 66 -3.90 -3.74 1.69
C TYR A 66 -4.98 -4.52 2.43
N GLY A 67 -5.19 -5.77 2.06
CA GLY A 67 -6.16 -6.60 2.76
C GLY A 67 -6.31 -8.01 2.20
N ILE A 68 -7.49 -8.59 2.42
CA ILE A 68 -7.82 -9.94 1.97
C ILE A 68 -8.74 -9.81 0.76
N ALA A 69 -8.20 -10.09 -0.44
CA ALA A 69 -8.98 -10.07 -1.66
C ALA A 69 -10.06 -11.16 -1.60
N THR A 70 -11.31 -10.78 -1.89
CA THR A 70 -12.43 -11.72 -2.05
C THR A 70 -12.62 -12.13 -3.51
N SER A 71 -11.91 -11.48 -4.43
CA SER A 71 -11.93 -11.70 -5.87
C SER A 71 -10.52 -11.64 -6.48
N ASP A 72 -10.24 -12.53 -7.43
CA ASP A 72 -9.01 -12.51 -8.24
C ASP A 72 -9.12 -11.55 -9.45
N THR A 73 -10.28 -10.89 -9.62
CA THR A 73 -10.55 -9.93 -10.71
C THR A 73 -10.70 -8.53 -10.13
N PRO A 74 -10.03 -7.50 -10.70
CA PRO A 74 -10.25 -6.11 -10.33
C PRO A 74 -11.75 -5.76 -10.44
N SER A 75 -12.28 -5.02 -9.46
CA SER A 75 -13.61 -4.41 -9.59
C SER A 75 -13.55 -3.27 -10.59
N THR A 76 -14.55 -3.20 -11.46
CA THR A 76 -14.80 -2.07 -12.36
C THR A 76 -15.83 -1.11 -11.78
N GLU A 77 -16.33 -1.33 -10.55
CA GLU A 77 -17.50 -0.62 -10.01
C GLU A 77 -17.33 0.90 -9.99
N LEU A 78 -16.15 1.43 -9.65
CA LEU A 78 -15.89 2.87 -9.65
C LEU A 78 -15.84 3.46 -11.07
N GLU A 79 -15.24 2.72 -12.00
CA GLU A 79 -15.12 3.11 -13.42
C GLU A 79 -16.49 3.07 -14.09
N ASP A 80 -17.27 2.01 -13.81
CA ASP A 80 -18.63 1.82 -14.30
C ASP A 80 -19.57 2.89 -13.74
N LEU A 81 -19.48 3.24 -12.45
CA LEU A 81 -20.29 4.28 -11.83
C LEU A 81 -19.96 5.66 -12.40
N ALA A 82 -18.68 5.95 -12.62
CA ALA A 82 -18.24 7.21 -13.23
C ALA A 82 -18.71 7.33 -14.69
N GLU A 83 -18.64 6.25 -15.46
CA GLU A 83 -19.15 6.19 -16.83
C GLU A 83 -20.69 6.36 -16.86
N GLU A 84 -21.42 5.68 -15.97
CA GLU A 84 -22.88 5.76 -15.89
C GLU A 84 -23.38 7.17 -15.51
N GLU A 85 -22.74 7.81 -14.53
CA GLU A 85 -23.09 9.14 -14.06
C GLU A 85 -22.50 10.26 -14.93
N GLY A 86 -21.64 9.93 -15.91
CA GLY A 86 -20.97 10.90 -16.78
C GLY A 86 -20.05 11.85 -16.01
N ILE A 87 -19.46 11.37 -14.92
CA ILE A 87 -18.58 12.12 -14.02
C ILE A 87 -17.14 11.81 -14.41
N GLU A 88 -16.34 12.86 -14.63
CA GLU A 88 -14.88 12.71 -14.66
C GLU A 88 -14.41 12.49 -13.23
N LEU A 89 -13.88 11.30 -12.95
CA LEU A 89 -13.28 11.02 -11.67
C LEU A 89 -12.08 11.94 -11.48
N ALA A 90 -12.07 12.72 -10.39
CA ALA A 90 -10.86 13.38 -9.90
C ALA A 90 -9.91 12.36 -9.23
N THR A 91 -9.98 11.10 -9.65
CA THR A 91 -9.19 9.99 -9.14
C THR A 91 -8.48 9.27 -10.27
N GLU A 92 -7.15 9.22 -10.21
CA GLU A 92 -6.33 8.44 -11.13
C GLU A 92 -6.03 7.07 -10.51
N THR A 93 -6.60 5.99 -11.07
CA THR A 93 -6.32 4.62 -10.61
C THR A 93 -4.95 4.15 -11.11
N ILE A 94 -4.02 3.90 -10.19
CA ILE A 94 -2.67 3.38 -10.45
C ILE A 94 -2.65 1.85 -10.46
N TYR A 95 -3.39 1.21 -9.55
CA TYR A 95 -3.48 -0.25 -9.46
C TYR A 95 -4.88 -0.67 -9.01
N GLY A 96 -5.36 -1.77 -9.61
CA GLY A 96 -6.77 -2.15 -9.69
C GLY A 96 -7.52 -2.16 -8.36
N THR A 97 -8.83 -1.93 -8.42
CA THR A 97 -9.77 -1.84 -7.29
C THR A 97 -10.35 -3.21 -6.94
N TYR A 98 -9.56 -4.09 -6.31
CA TYR A 98 -10.03 -5.42 -5.94
C TYR A 98 -11.06 -5.35 -4.79
N GLU A 99 -12.14 -6.12 -4.90
CA GLU A 99 -13.05 -6.31 -3.77
C GLU A 99 -12.33 -7.09 -2.65
N GLY A 100 -12.51 -6.65 -1.41
CA GLY A 100 -11.87 -7.29 -0.26
C GLY A 100 -12.16 -6.58 1.05
N ASP A 101 -11.76 -7.22 2.15
CA ASP A 101 -11.72 -6.58 3.46
C ASP A 101 -10.40 -5.81 3.59
N THR A 102 -10.46 -4.48 3.60
CA THR A 102 -9.29 -3.63 3.84
C THR A 102 -8.80 -3.78 5.27
N ILE A 103 -7.51 -4.11 5.42
CA ILE A 103 -6.85 -4.34 6.68
C ILE A 103 -5.91 -3.18 7.02
N ILE A 104 -5.21 -2.64 6.03
CA ILE A 104 -4.32 -1.49 6.17
C ILE A 104 -4.67 -0.48 5.08
N ASP A 105 -4.84 0.77 5.47
CA ASP A 105 -4.92 1.90 4.53
C ASP A 105 -3.74 2.84 4.78
N LEU A 106 -3.04 3.20 3.70
CA LEU A 106 -1.91 4.12 3.71
C LEU A 106 -2.24 5.29 2.78
N GLN A 107 -2.21 6.49 3.35
CA GLN A 107 -2.42 7.75 2.65
C GLN A 107 -1.12 8.53 2.64
N VAL A 108 -0.72 8.99 1.46
CA VAL A 108 0.46 9.83 1.27
C VAL A 108 0.03 11.15 0.67
N PHE A 109 0.26 12.22 1.42
CA PHE A 109 -0.09 13.58 1.05
C PHE A 109 1.14 14.23 0.41
N ASN A 110 0.97 14.89 -0.74
CA ASN A 110 2.06 15.57 -1.46
C ASN A 110 2.61 16.83 -0.76
N GLN A 111 2.20 17.08 0.49
CA GLN A 111 2.66 18.18 1.34
C GLN A 111 2.53 17.83 2.84
N ASP A 112 3.10 18.68 3.70
CA ASP A 112 2.96 18.58 5.15
C ASP A 112 1.53 18.95 5.60
N VAL A 113 0.76 17.96 6.02
CA VAL A 113 -0.60 18.10 6.52
C VAL A 113 -0.57 17.92 8.03
N GLN A 114 -0.54 19.05 8.73
CA GLN A 114 -0.65 19.07 10.19
C GLN A 114 -2.05 18.64 10.60
N MET A 115 -2.17 17.49 11.26
CA MET A 115 -3.44 17.06 11.85
C MET A 115 -3.84 17.98 13.01
N SER A 116 -5.14 18.23 13.14
CA SER A 116 -5.72 19.34 13.92
C SER A 116 -5.74 19.17 15.44
N ASP A 117 -5.24 18.06 15.99
CA ASP A 117 -5.24 17.87 17.45
C ASP A 117 -3.93 17.22 17.95
N GLU A 118 -3.01 18.05 18.45
CA GLU A 118 -1.74 17.61 19.06
C GLU A 118 -1.92 17.04 20.47
N SER A 119 -3.08 17.25 21.09
CA SER A 119 -3.26 16.99 22.53
C SER A 119 -3.42 15.52 22.92
N ASP A 120 -3.78 14.67 21.95
CA ASP A 120 -4.14 13.26 22.13
C ASP A 120 -3.32 12.36 21.18
N ARG A 121 -1.98 12.39 21.30
CA ARG A 121 -1.04 11.58 20.52
C ARG A 121 0.02 10.92 21.39
N ILE A 122 0.44 9.72 21.02
CA ILE A 122 1.61 9.04 21.59
C ILE A 122 2.76 9.17 20.59
N GLU A 123 3.93 9.58 21.07
CA GLU A 123 5.14 9.69 20.26
C GLU A 123 5.92 8.38 20.30
N HIS A 124 6.24 7.88 19.12
CA HIS A 124 7.07 6.70 18.88
C HIS A 124 8.33 7.09 18.11
N THR A 125 9.41 6.35 18.32
CA THR A 125 10.63 6.47 17.51
C THR A 125 10.79 5.21 16.67
N ILE A 126 10.51 5.31 15.37
CA ILE A 126 10.56 4.19 14.43
C ILE A 126 11.54 4.57 13.32
N ALA A 127 12.53 3.71 13.05
CA ALA A 127 13.62 3.97 12.10
C ALA A 127 14.33 5.33 12.29
N ASP A 128 14.56 5.79 13.52
CA ASP A 128 15.12 7.12 13.82
C ASP A 128 14.23 8.31 13.41
N HIS A 129 12.97 8.07 13.03
CA HIS A 129 11.95 9.06 12.76
C HIS A 129 10.92 9.15 13.88
N THR A 130 10.39 10.35 14.10
CA THR A 130 9.27 10.57 15.00
C THR A 130 7.96 10.19 14.30
N VAL A 131 7.24 9.24 14.88
CA VAL A 131 5.94 8.79 14.42
C VAL A 131 4.92 9.04 15.52
N TYR A 132 3.78 9.63 15.18
CA TYR A 132 2.73 9.92 16.15
C TYR A 132 1.56 8.98 15.96
N GLU A 133 1.18 8.27 17.02
CA GLU A 133 -0.03 7.48 17.09
C GLU A 133 -1.20 8.36 17.59
N SER A 134 -2.36 8.29 16.94
CA SER A 134 -3.57 8.96 17.39
C SER A 134 -4.27 8.15 18.49
N THR A 135 -4.50 8.75 19.65
CA THR A 135 -5.25 8.08 20.74
C THR A 135 -6.76 8.22 20.61
N THR A 136 -7.23 8.97 19.60
CA THR A 136 -8.66 9.19 19.34
C THR A 136 -9.24 8.20 18.33
N ASN A 137 -8.39 7.53 17.55
CA ASN A 137 -8.79 6.46 16.65
C ASN A 137 -8.53 5.11 17.33
N PRO A 138 -9.57 4.32 17.67
CA PRO A 138 -9.38 3.01 18.30
C PRO A 138 -8.68 1.98 17.39
N ARG A 139 -8.51 2.29 16.10
CA ARG A 139 -7.99 1.40 15.06
C ARG A 139 -6.53 1.67 14.71
N GLY A 140 -5.69 2.02 15.69
CA GLY A 140 -4.24 2.25 15.52
C GLY A 140 -3.91 3.10 14.30
N SER A 141 -4.00 4.42 14.41
CA SER A 141 -3.60 5.32 13.31
C SER A 141 -2.27 5.99 13.63
N TYR A 142 -1.33 5.92 12.71
CA TYR A 142 -0.01 6.53 12.85
C TYR A 142 0.25 7.53 11.74
N GLN A 143 0.97 8.58 12.07
CA GLN A 143 1.32 9.64 11.14
C GLN A 143 2.76 10.09 11.31
N TRP A 144 3.40 10.44 10.19
CA TRP A 144 4.76 10.98 10.17
C TRP A 144 4.98 11.77 8.88
N THR A 145 6.12 12.46 8.82
CA THR A 145 6.55 13.19 7.63
C THR A 145 7.88 12.62 7.17
N LEU A 146 8.01 12.38 5.87
CA LEU A 146 9.24 11.89 5.25
C LEU A 146 9.38 12.53 3.87
N ASN A 147 10.56 13.09 3.56
CA ASN A 147 10.91 13.65 2.25
C ASN A 147 9.91 14.67 1.66
N GLY A 148 9.22 15.44 2.52
CA GLY A 148 8.26 16.46 2.13
C GLY A 148 6.82 15.97 1.97
N TYR A 149 6.59 14.67 2.14
CA TYR A 149 5.26 14.05 2.15
C TYR A 149 4.80 13.79 3.58
N SER A 150 3.49 13.87 3.81
CA SER A 150 2.89 13.34 5.05
C SER A 150 2.35 11.96 4.80
N TYR A 151 2.49 11.08 5.78
CA TYR A 151 1.99 9.72 5.76
C TYR A 151 0.96 9.57 6.86
N LEU A 152 -0.14 8.89 6.56
CA LEU A 152 -1.13 8.44 7.51
C LEU A 152 -1.41 6.97 7.22
N VAL A 153 -1.13 6.09 8.19
CA VAL A 153 -1.52 4.68 8.12
C VAL A 153 -2.62 4.41 9.13
N THR A 154 -3.60 3.59 8.76
CA THR A 154 -4.65 3.11 9.66
C THR A 154 -4.73 1.59 9.58
N PHE A 155 -4.73 0.93 10.73
CA PHE A 155 -4.84 -0.53 10.85
C PHE A 155 -6.25 -0.94 11.29
N PHE A 156 -7.05 -1.46 10.37
CA PHE A 156 -8.45 -1.82 10.65
C PHE A 156 -8.62 -3.15 11.38
N ASP A 157 -7.64 -4.04 11.30
CA ASP A 157 -7.67 -5.33 11.98
C ASP A 157 -7.08 -5.23 13.39
N GLU A 158 -7.95 -5.37 14.39
CA GLU A 158 -7.62 -5.39 15.82
C GLU A 158 -6.70 -6.58 16.21
N SER A 159 -6.45 -7.52 15.31
CA SER A 159 -5.54 -8.65 15.54
C SER A 159 -4.05 -8.28 15.45
N HIS A 160 -3.71 -7.14 14.83
CA HIS A 160 -2.33 -6.66 14.77
C HIS A 160 -1.84 -6.21 16.14
N THR A 161 -0.69 -6.74 16.53
CA THR A 161 0.07 -6.25 17.66
C THR A 161 0.76 -4.92 17.32
N GLU A 162 1.09 -4.13 18.36
CA GLU A 162 1.88 -2.89 18.22
C GLU A 162 3.21 -3.15 17.48
N ASP A 163 3.90 -4.25 17.80
CA ASP A 163 5.15 -4.64 17.13
C ASP A 163 4.98 -4.85 15.61
N GLU A 164 3.88 -5.48 15.17
CA GLU A 164 3.60 -5.70 13.74
C GLU A 164 3.27 -4.39 13.02
N GLN A 165 2.55 -3.48 13.69
CA GLN A 165 2.25 -2.14 13.16
C GLN A 165 3.52 -1.32 13.00
N GLU A 166 4.40 -1.33 14.01
CA GLU A 166 5.69 -0.64 13.96
C GLU A 166 6.61 -1.23 12.89
N GLU A 167 6.61 -2.55 12.69
CA GLU A 167 7.41 -3.20 11.64
C GLU A 167 6.97 -2.75 10.24
N PHE A 168 5.67 -2.65 9.98
CA PHE A 168 5.14 -2.13 8.72
C PHE A 168 5.55 -0.67 8.50
N ILE A 169 5.39 0.19 9.52
CA ILE A 169 5.79 1.61 9.44
C ILE A 169 7.30 1.73 9.21
N ARG A 170 8.11 0.94 9.92
CA ARG A 170 9.56 0.90 9.78
C ARG A 170 9.96 0.55 8.35
N LYS A 171 9.26 -0.40 7.73
CA LYS A 171 9.49 -0.79 6.34
C LYS A 171 9.23 0.38 5.39
N ILE A 172 8.09 1.05 5.52
CA ILE A 172 7.77 2.24 4.69
C ILE A 172 8.86 3.30 4.83
N ILE A 173 9.24 3.63 6.05
CA ILE A 173 10.26 4.64 6.30
C ILE A 173 11.60 4.23 5.67
N THR A 174 12.07 3.02 5.94
CA THR A 174 13.37 2.53 5.45
C THR A 174 13.44 2.49 3.93
N GLU A 175 12.35 2.12 3.24
CA GLU A 175 12.30 2.05 1.78
C GLU A 175 12.17 3.41 1.09
N ASN A 176 11.80 4.46 1.84
CA ASN A 176 11.50 5.78 1.32
C ASN A 176 12.40 6.90 1.88
N GLU A 177 13.42 6.58 2.67
CA GLU A 177 14.37 7.57 3.24
C GLU A 177 15.37 8.14 2.24
N GLY A 178 15.72 7.41 1.16
CA GLY A 178 16.60 7.87 0.08
C GLY A 178 17.75 6.94 -0.29
#